data_AF-A0AAU2IGA2-F1
#
_entry.id   AF-A0AAU2IGA2-F1
#
_cell.length_a   1.000
_cell.length_b   1.000
_cell.length_c   1.000
_cell.angle_alpha   90.00
_cell.angle_beta   90.00
_cell.angle_gamma   90.00
#
_symmetry.space_group_name_H-M   'P 1'
#
loop_
_entity.id
_entity.type
_entity.pdbx_description
1 polymer ?
#
loop_
_entity_poly.entity_id
_entity_poly.type
_entity_poly.pdbx_seq_one_letter_code
_entity_poly.pdbx_strand_id
1 'polypeptide(L)'
;MSEIAGAVPTPTGAAAPQIPNRSAATAIAHESYAFACMRCGHGWEQSFEIEHHIDGDGAEFVMYVAGGERVPSPLTRPTCLNCGGHVVRIMRAGRVSSIRGVMQREGIMPADQPAGEEHPVKEHHWHFSDLLHPFQNRKTD
;
A
#
# COMPACT_ATOMS: atom_id res chain seq x y z
N MET A 1 22.63 12.69 -61.22
CA MET A 1 23.08 11.89 -60.06
C MET A 1 22.20 12.32 -58.90
N SER A 2 21.37 11.41 -58.40
CA SER A 2 20.31 11.69 -57.42
C SER A 2 20.84 11.57 -56.00
N GLU A 3 20.53 12.54 -55.13
CA GLU A 3 20.72 12.41 -53.69
C GLU A 3 19.37 12.44 -52.99
N ILE A 4 18.97 11.29 -52.45
CA ILE A 4 17.82 11.11 -51.58
C ILE A 4 18.27 11.28 -50.13
N ALA A 5 18.02 12.46 -49.54
CA ALA A 5 18.18 12.63 -48.11
C ALA A 5 17.03 11.91 -47.39
N GLY A 6 17.36 10.76 -46.80
CA GLY A 6 16.45 10.00 -45.95
C GLY A 6 16.12 10.78 -44.68
N ALA A 7 14.85 11.15 -44.52
CA ALA A 7 14.32 11.63 -43.25
C ALA A 7 14.17 10.45 -42.30
N VAL A 8 14.89 10.48 -41.18
CA VAL A 8 14.71 9.57 -40.05
C VAL A 8 13.42 9.95 -39.33
N PRO A 9 12.42 9.07 -39.19
CA PRO A 9 11.29 9.35 -38.31
C PRO A 9 11.74 9.22 -36.85
N THR A 10 11.57 10.29 -36.09
CA THR A 10 11.69 10.31 -34.64
C THR A 10 10.66 9.34 -34.04
N PRO A 11 11.01 8.46 -33.10
CA PRO A 11 10.03 7.65 -32.40
C PRO A 11 9.14 8.58 -31.55
N THR A 12 7.87 8.66 -31.95
CA THR A 12 6.79 9.24 -31.15
C THR A 12 6.89 8.73 -29.73
N GLY A 13 7.12 9.65 -28.78
CA GLY A 13 7.14 9.35 -27.36
C GLY A 13 5.88 8.59 -26.99
N ALA A 14 6.07 7.43 -26.36
CA ALA A 14 4.99 6.63 -25.82
C ALA A 14 4.13 7.53 -24.92
N ALA A 15 2.90 7.80 -25.38
CA ALA A 15 1.92 8.49 -24.58
C ALA A 15 1.74 7.70 -23.28
N ALA A 16 1.93 8.37 -22.14
CA ALA A 16 1.51 7.84 -20.85
C ALA A 16 0.06 7.33 -21.01
N PRO A 17 -0.29 6.16 -20.47
CA PRO A 17 -1.62 5.59 -20.64
C PRO A 17 -2.64 6.58 -20.10
N GLN A 18 -3.32 7.23 -21.03
CA GLN A 18 -4.44 8.12 -20.74
C GLN A 18 -5.43 7.31 -19.91
N ILE A 19 -5.86 7.85 -18.77
CA ILE A 19 -6.89 7.23 -17.95
C ILE A 19 -8.11 7.11 -18.88
N PRO A 20 -8.58 5.90 -19.26
CA PRO A 20 -9.86 5.78 -19.93
C PRO A 20 -10.88 6.50 -19.06
N ASN A 21 -11.63 7.39 -19.71
CA ASN A 21 -12.51 8.35 -19.07
C ASN A 21 -13.31 7.63 -17.98
N ARG A 22 -13.15 8.00 -16.71
CA ARG A 22 -13.84 7.38 -15.56
C ARG A 22 -15.36 7.23 -15.81
N SER A 23 -15.93 8.10 -16.64
CA SER A 23 -17.32 8.02 -17.13
C SER A 23 -17.67 6.76 -17.92
N ALA A 24 -16.69 6.00 -18.43
CA ALA A 24 -16.87 4.74 -19.13
C ALA A 24 -16.88 3.52 -18.19
N ALA A 25 -16.59 3.71 -16.90
CA ALA A 25 -16.68 2.64 -15.92
C ALA A 25 -18.13 2.17 -15.77
N THR A 26 -18.35 0.88 -15.94
CA THR A 26 -19.65 0.23 -15.74
C THR A 26 -20.01 0.17 -14.26
N ALA A 27 -19.00 0.07 -13.38
CA ALA A 27 -19.14 0.15 -11.93
C ALA A 27 -17.85 0.65 -11.26
N ILE A 28 -17.96 1.26 -10.08
CA ILE A 28 -16.82 1.69 -9.26
C ILE A 28 -17.00 1.17 -7.84
N ALA A 29 -16.04 0.38 -7.36
CA ALA A 29 -15.96 -0.06 -5.97
C ALA A 29 -14.89 0.73 -5.21
N HIS A 30 -15.12 1.01 -3.94
CA HIS A 30 -14.12 1.63 -3.05
C HIS A 30 -13.58 0.60 -2.08
N GLU A 31 -12.29 0.32 -2.18
CA GLU A 31 -11.64 -0.69 -1.34
C GLU A 31 -10.38 -0.13 -0.70
N SER A 32 -10.20 -0.45 0.58
CA SER A 32 -9.00 -0.09 1.32
C SER A 32 -8.23 -1.36 1.68
N TYR A 33 -6.92 -1.30 1.50
CA TYR A 33 -6.00 -2.39 1.80
C TYR A 33 -4.91 -1.94 2.77
N ALA A 34 -4.49 -2.87 3.62
CA ALA A 34 -3.36 -2.72 4.51
C ALA A 34 -2.18 -3.56 3.99
N PHE A 35 -0.99 -2.98 3.98
CA PHE A 35 0.23 -3.60 3.49
C PHE A 35 1.28 -3.67 4.59
N ALA A 36 2.10 -4.72 4.57
CA ALA A 36 3.26 -4.85 5.45
C ALA A 36 4.46 -5.41 4.67
N CYS A 37 5.55 -4.65 4.63
CA CYS A 37 6.80 -5.10 4.03
C CYS A 37 7.50 -6.10 4.93
N MET A 38 7.72 -7.33 4.43
CA MET A 38 8.43 -8.36 5.20
C MET A 38 9.96 -8.18 5.17
N ARG A 39 10.47 -7.20 4.40
CA ARG A 39 11.90 -6.86 4.36
C ARG A 39 12.29 -5.79 5.38
N CYS A 40 11.51 -4.72 5.53
CA CYS A 40 11.84 -3.59 6.41
C CYS A 40 10.80 -3.30 7.50
N GLY A 41 9.72 -4.08 7.58
CA GLY A 41 8.67 -3.91 8.60
C GLY A 41 7.71 -2.74 8.37
N HIS A 42 7.95 -1.88 7.36
CA HIS A 42 7.07 -0.75 7.07
C HIS A 42 5.66 -1.21 6.69
N GLY A 43 4.66 -0.70 7.40
CA GLY A 43 3.25 -0.93 7.12
C GLY A 43 2.54 0.36 6.73
N TRP A 44 1.65 0.27 5.75
CA TRP A 44 0.84 1.39 5.27
C TRP A 44 -0.56 0.93 4.89
N GLU A 45 -1.50 1.87 4.85
CA GLU A 45 -2.87 1.66 4.38
C GLU A 45 -3.14 2.58 3.20
N GLN A 46 -3.82 2.07 2.19
CA GLN A 46 -4.17 2.83 0.99
C GLN A 46 -5.59 2.48 0.55
N SER A 47 -6.34 3.52 0.18
CA SER A 47 -7.66 3.40 -0.45
C SER A 47 -7.54 3.47 -1.97
N PHE A 48 -8.32 2.64 -2.64
CA PHE A 48 -8.38 2.51 -4.08
C PHE A 48 -9.82 2.62 -4.57
N GLU A 49 -9.98 3.16 -5.76
CA GLU A 49 -11.19 3.03 -6.56
C GLU A 49 -10.91 1.93 -7.59
N ILE A 50 -11.75 0.91 -7.60
CA ILE A 50 -11.67 -0.23 -8.50
C ILE A 50 -12.76 -0.03 -9.54
N GLU A 51 -12.35 0.38 -10.73
CA GLU A 51 -13.24 0.65 -11.84
C GLU A 51 -13.38 -0.61 -12.70
N HIS A 52 -14.61 -1.08 -12.88
CA HIS A 52 -14.96 -2.15 -13.81
C HIS A 52 -15.31 -1.54 -15.16
N HIS A 53 -14.71 -2.06 -16.22
CA HIS A 53 -14.88 -1.58 -17.59
C HIS A 53 -15.19 -2.75 -18.51
N ILE A 54 -15.79 -2.43 -19.65
CA ILE A 54 -16.01 -3.37 -20.76
C ILE A 54 -15.31 -2.75 -21.97
N ASP A 55 -14.45 -3.52 -22.65
CA ASP A 55 -13.77 -3.05 -23.86
C ASP A 55 -14.67 -3.08 -25.10
N GLY A 56 -14.13 -2.65 -26.24
CA GLY A 56 -14.88 -2.61 -27.50
C GLY A 56 -15.29 -3.99 -28.04
N ASP A 57 -14.64 -5.06 -27.58
CA ASP A 57 -14.93 -6.45 -27.93
C ASP A 57 -15.88 -7.12 -26.92
N GLY A 58 -16.29 -6.39 -25.87
CA GLY A 58 -17.18 -6.86 -24.82
C GLY A 58 -16.48 -7.58 -23.67
N ALA A 59 -15.14 -7.58 -23.60
CA ALA A 59 -14.41 -8.21 -22.51
C ALA A 59 -14.34 -7.30 -21.29
N GLU A 60 -14.57 -7.87 -20.11
CA GLU A 60 -14.48 -7.15 -18.85
C GLU A 60 -13.03 -6.99 -18.40
N PHE A 61 -12.65 -5.79 -17.96
CA PHE A 61 -11.36 -5.52 -17.35
C PHE A 61 -11.48 -4.55 -16.17
N VAL A 62 -10.49 -4.59 -15.29
CA VAL A 62 -10.47 -3.80 -14.06
C VAL A 62 -9.33 -2.80 -14.08
N MET A 63 -9.59 -1.58 -13.60
CA MET A 63 -8.58 -0.58 -13.34
C MET A 63 -8.55 -0.19 -11.87
N TYR A 64 -7.35 0.05 -11.38
CA TYR A 64 -7.11 0.51 -10.01
C TYR A 64 -6.69 1.98 -10.05
N VAL A 65 -7.34 2.79 -9.21
CA VAL A 65 -7.07 4.22 -9.07
C VAL A 65 -6.76 4.51 -7.61
N ALA A 66 -5.66 5.22 -7.34
CA ALA A 66 -5.28 5.67 -6.00
C ALA A 66 -5.06 7.18 -6.02
N GLY A 67 -5.77 7.92 -5.18
CA GLY A 67 -5.66 9.39 -5.14
C GLY A 67 -6.01 10.08 -6.47
N GLY A 68 -6.85 9.45 -7.31
CA GLY A 68 -7.21 9.94 -8.64
C GLY A 68 -6.23 9.54 -9.76
N GLU A 69 -5.12 8.87 -9.45
CA GLU A 69 -4.15 8.39 -10.43
C GLU A 69 -4.30 6.89 -10.70
N ARG A 70 -4.22 6.48 -11.97
CA ARG A 70 -4.23 5.06 -12.33
C ARG A 70 -2.94 4.39 -11.88
N VAL A 71 -3.06 3.30 -11.14
CA VAL A 71 -1.94 2.53 -10.61
C VAL A 71 -1.96 1.08 -11.13
N PRO A 72 -0.82 0.37 -11.10
CA PRO A 72 -0.81 -1.07 -11.30
C PRO A 72 -1.68 -1.78 -10.26
N SER A 73 -2.11 -3.02 -10.56
CA SER A 73 -2.88 -3.80 -9.58
C SER A 73 -2.09 -3.96 -8.27
N PRO A 74 -2.62 -3.47 -7.13
CA PRO A 74 -1.95 -3.58 -5.85
C PRO A 74 -1.87 -5.03 -5.36
N LEU A 75 -2.61 -5.94 -5.99
CA LEU A 75 -2.71 -7.35 -5.63
C LEU A 75 -1.64 -8.22 -6.31
N THR A 76 -1.13 -7.82 -7.47
CA THR A 76 -0.20 -8.65 -8.25
C THR A 76 1.25 -8.51 -7.76
N ARG A 77 1.71 -7.28 -7.51
CA ARG A 77 3.11 -7.03 -7.09
C ARG A 77 3.26 -5.72 -6.31
N PRO A 78 2.74 -5.68 -5.07
CA PRO A 78 2.93 -4.52 -4.20
C PRO A 78 4.42 -4.23 -3.98
N THR A 79 4.77 -2.94 -4.05
CA THR A 79 6.14 -2.47 -3.82
C THR A 79 6.17 -1.61 -2.57
N CYS A 80 7.08 -1.91 -1.65
CA CYS A 80 7.24 -1.14 -0.42
C CYS A 80 7.69 0.29 -0.73
N LEU A 81 6.89 1.27 -0.32
CA LEU A 81 7.17 2.70 -0.52
C LEU A 81 8.43 3.20 0.23
N ASN A 82 8.88 2.46 1.23
CA ASN A 82 10.06 2.81 2.02
C ASN A 82 11.38 2.21 1.49
N CYS A 83 11.38 0.96 1.02
CA CYS A 83 12.62 0.25 0.65
C CYS A 83 12.64 -0.38 -0.75
N GLY A 84 11.57 -0.21 -1.53
CA GLY A 84 11.44 -0.79 -2.87
C GLY A 84 11.30 -2.32 -2.91
N GLY A 85 11.25 -3.00 -1.76
CA GLY A 85 11.09 -4.46 -1.71
C GLY A 85 9.71 -4.92 -2.20
N HIS A 86 9.64 -6.09 -2.82
CA HIS A 86 8.39 -6.67 -3.36
C HIS A 86 7.80 -7.80 -2.51
N VAL A 87 8.48 -8.17 -1.41
CA VAL A 87 7.97 -9.16 -0.45
C VAL A 87 7.06 -8.45 0.54
N VAL A 88 5.82 -8.18 0.10
CA VAL A 88 4.83 -7.40 0.85
C VAL A 88 3.59 -8.26 1.07
N ARG A 89 3.11 -8.30 2.32
CA ARG A 89 1.86 -8.97 2.70
C ARG A 89 0.71 -8.00 2.61
N ILE A 90 -0.37 -8.41 1.94
CA ILE A 90 -1.63 -7.66 1.83
C ILE A 90 -2.61 -8.20 2.87
N MET A 91 -3.32 -7.29 3.52
CA MET A 91 -4.22 -7.55 4.64
C MET A 91 -5.48 -6.69 4.47
N ARG A 92 -6.56 -7.03 5.20
CA ARG A 92 -7.76 -6.19 5.26
C ARG A 92 -7.41 -4.83 5.89
N ALA A 93 -8.06 -3.76 5.43
CA ALA A 93 -7.94 -2.44 6.04
C ALA A 93 -8.22 -2.44 7.56
N GLY A 94 -7.65 -1.46 8.26
CA GLY A 94 -7.79 -1.24 9.70
C GLY A 94 -6.71 -1.93 10.55
N ARG A 95 -5.80 -2.69 9.94
CA ARG A 95 -4.78 -3.45 10.67
C ARG A 95 -3.51 -2.63 10.97
N VAL A 96 -3.11 -1.73 10.08
CA VAL A 96 -1.91 -0.89 10.30
C VAL A 96 -2.23 0.26 11.25
N SER A 97 -3.39 0.89 11.10
CA SER A 97 -3.89 1.93 12.00
C SER A 97 -4.01 1.43 13.44
N SER A 98 -4.50 0.19 13.64
CA SER A 98 -4.59 -0.43 14.97
C SER A 98 -3.21 -0.65 15.62
N ILE A 99 -2.22 -1.14 14.87
CA ILE A 99 -0.85 -1.36 15.39
C ILE A 99 -0.17 -0.03 15.72
N ARG A 100 -0.33 1.00 14.87
CA ARG A 100 0.20 2.34 15.17
C ARG A 100 -0.37 2.91 16.47
N GLY A 101 -1.68 2.74 16.70
CA GLY A 101 -2.31 3.16 17.95
C GLY A 101 -1.73 2.45 19.18
N VAL A 102 -1.43 1.15 19.07
CA VAL A 102 -0.74 0.40 20.13
C VAL A 102 0.69 0.90 20.32
N MET A 103 1.50 1.01 19.25
CA MET A 103 2.90 1.47 19.35
C MET A 103 3.03 2.89 19.91
N GLN A 104 2.09 3.79 19.59
CA GLN A 104 2.03 5.13 20.16
C GLN A 104 1.69 5.12 21.65
N ARG A 105 0.75 4.27 22.06
CA ARG A 105 0.39 4.10 23.48
C ARG A 105 1.52 3.48 24.30
N GLU A 106 2.28 2.58 23.69
CA GLU A 106 3.42 1.89 24.29
C GLU A 106 4.75 2.68 24.17
N GLY A 107 4.74 3.87 23.57
CA GLY A 107 5.94 4.74 23.49
C GLY A 107 7.08 4.20 22.62
N ILE A 108 6.80 3.27 21.70
CA ILE A 108 7.83 2.55 20.91
C ILE A 108 8.30 3.35 19.68
N MET A 109 7.56 4.39 19.27
CA MET A 109 7.99 5.28 18.20
C MET A 109 8.71 6.51 18.79
N PRO A 110 9.92 6.87 18.32
CA PRO A 110 10.52 8.12 18.73
C PRO A 110 9.67 9.27 18.18
N ALA A 111 9.09 10.06 19.09
CA ALA A 111 8.52 11.34 18.74
C ALA A 111 9.67 12.26 18.30
N ASP A 112 9.53 12.88 17.14
CA ASP A 112 10.43 13.95 16.72
C ASP A 112 10.19 15.14 17.67
N GLN A 113 10.98 15.23 18.74
CA GLN A 113 10.91 16.31 19.73
C GLN A 113 12.32 16.87 19.99
N PRO A 114 12.50 18.21 19.97
CA PRO A 114 13.74 18.82 20.41
C PRO A 114 13.85 18.69 21.94
N ALA A 115 15.09 18.50 22.39
CA ALA A 115 15.47 18.16 23.74
C ALA A 115 14.84 19.06 24.83
N GLY A 116 14.26 18.42 25.84
CA GLY A 116 13.89 19.04 27.11
C GLY A 116 13.03 18.14 27.96
N GLU A 117 13.60 17.70 29.10
CA GLU A 117 12.96 17.15 30.29
C GLU A 117 12.76 15.62 30.37
N GLU A 118 13.58 15.03 31.24
CA GLU A 118 13.66 13.62 31.61
C GLU A 118 12.45 13.22 32.48
N HIS A 119 11.60 12.33 31.97
CA HIS A 119 10.58 11.64 32.76
C HIS A 119 10.97 10.16 32.96
N PRO A 120 10.71 9.56 34.15
CA PRO A 120 11.24 8.25 34.51
C PRO A 120 10.60 7.15 33.66
N VAL A 121 11.47 6.43 32.93
CA VAL A 121 11.12 5.27 32.11
C VAL A 121 10.64 4.15 33.04
N LYS A 122 9.35 3.83 32.98
CA LYS A 122 8.87 2.53 33.43
C LYS A 122 9.18 1.53 32.33
N GLU A 123 10.24 0.75 32.51
CA GLU A 123 10.59 -0.34 31.62
C GLU A 123 9.51 -1.42 31.69
N HIS A 124 8.61 -1.41 30.72
CA HIS A 124 7.75 -2.55 30.47
C HIS A 124 8.57 -3.59 29.69
N HIS A 125 9.26 -4.45 30.43
CA HIS A 125 10.02 -5.56 29.86
C HIS A 125 9.06 -6.56 29.21
N TRP A 126 8.97 -6.50 27.88
CA TRP A 126 8.27 -7.49 27.09
C TRP A 126 9.01 -8.83 27.18
N HIS A 127 8.48 -9.74 27.98
CA HIS A 127 9.04 -11.08 28.11
C HIS A 127 8.53 -11.94 26.95
N PHE A 128 9.45 -12.54 26.18
CA PHE A 128 9.14 -13.33 24.99
C PHE A 128 8.15 -14.48 25.27
N SER A 129 8.08 -14.97 26.52
CA SER A 129 7.12 -16.00 26.94
C SER A 129 5.66 -15.54 26.97
N ASP A 130 5.39 -14.23 27.00
CA ASP A 130 4.02 -13.68 26.99
C ASP A 130 3.39 -13.74 25.59
N LEU A 131 4.21 -13.84 24.54
CA LEU A 131 3.76 -13.95 23.15
C LEU A 131 3.43 -15.40 22.72
N LEU A 132 3.79 -16.40 23.55
CA LEU A 132 3.65 -17.82 23.21
C LEU A 132 2.42 -18.50 23.85
N HIS A 133 1.62 -17.79 24.65
CA HIS A 133 0.47 -18.39 25.34
C HIS A 133 -0.84 -17.58 25.20
N PRO A 134 -1.41 -17.45 23.98
CA PRO A 134 -2.65 -16.71 23.78
C PRO A 134 -3.91 -17.35 24.40
N PHE A 135 -3.84 -18.58 24.93
CA PHE A 135 -5.01 -19.27 25.47
C PHE A 135 -4.73 -19.95 26.82
N GLN A 136 -4.79 -19.18 27.91
CA GLN A 136 -5.06 -19.75 29.23
C GLN A 136 -6.55 -19.56 29.52
N ASN A 137 -7.33 -20.61 29.24
CA ASN A 137 -8.76 -20.67 29.49
C ASN A 137 -9.06 -20.41 30.98
N ARG A 138 -10.00 -19.49 31.26
CA ARG A 138 -10.65 -19.36 32.57
C ARG A 138 -11.27 -20.70 32.95
N LYS A 139 -10.81 -21.31 34.04
CA LYS A 139 -11.61 -22.28 34.80
C LYS A 139 -12.43 -21.49 35.81
N THR A 140 -13.74 -21.51 35.59
CA THR A 140 -14.78 -21.12 36.54
C THR A 140 -14.83 -22.16 37.67
N ASP A 141 -14.89 -21.71 38.91
CA ASP A 141 -15.61 -22.41 39.99
C ASP A 141 -16.83 -21.53 40.33
#